data_AF-A0A397SYB3-F1
#
_entry.id   AF-A0A397SYB3-F1
#
_cell.length_a   1.000
_cell.length_b   1.000
_cell.length_c   1.000
_cell.angle_alpha   90.00
_cell.angle_beta   90.00
_cell.angle_gamma   90.00
#
_symmetry.space_group_name_H-M   'P 1'
#
loop_
_entity.id
_entity.type
_entity.pdbx_description
1 polymer ?
#
loop_
_entity_poly.entity_id
_entity_poly.type
_entity_poly.pdbx_seq_one_letter_code
_entity_poly.pdbx_strand_id
1 'polypeptide(L)'
;MQVKYTDIDYKVFSDAARFVTQGESPYKRATYRYTPLLAYLLTPNTYIHKSFGKFLFVLADIIVGVLIYRILCLRGLHDQKAVYYSAIWLLNPVVANISTRGNAESLLGAMVLLTLYWVLVKKFFAASILYGISVHFKIYPVIYAVPLLVLLDDEDYWGLRRKGKEREHDRNSLKYWTGKVVRFVNPTRIKFVLTSGGVFFLLNGIMYYLYSLEFLNETYLYHVTRKDHRHNFSLWFYYIYLTFDISKSSIMALLAFLPQIGIVTLLGIVFGKDIFFACFVQTFAFVIYNKVCTSQYFMWYICLFPLIIQSTTIKFFYKGLFMLFAWIGGQVINI
;
A
#
# COMPACT_ATOMS: atom_id res chain seq x y z
N MET A 1 36.37 1.19 3.52
CA MET A 1 35.14 2.01 3.72
C MET A 1 34.21 1.26 4.66
N GLN A 2 33.77 1.85 5.78
CA GLN A 2 32.84 1.19 6.69
C GLN A 2 31.42 1.24 6.09
N VAL A 3 30.88 0.09 5.70
CA VAL A 3 29.53 0.01 5.10
C VAL A 3 28.50 0.30 6.20
N LYS A 4 27.70 1.36 6.02
CA LYS A 4 26.69 1.76 7.00
C LYS A 4 25.43 0.89 6.85
N TYR A 5 25.08 0.11 7.87
CA TYR A 5 23.86 -0.71 7.95
C TYR A 5 22.58 0.12 8.24
N THR A 6 22.56 1.42 7.92
CA THR A 6 21.37 2.26 8.17
C THR A 6 20.91 2.83 6.85
N ASP A 7 19.61 2.72 6.61
CA ASP A 7 18.97 3.32 5.45
C ASP A 7 19.20 4.84 5.45
N ILE A 8 19.33 5.41 4.26
CA ILE A 8 19.50 6.86 4.10
C ILE A 8 18.22 7.57 4.55
N ASP A 9 17.06 7.00 4.24
CA ASP A 9 15.76 7.53 4.63
C ASP A 9 15.60 7.60 6.15
N TYR A 10 16.17 6.64 6.90
CA TYR A 10 16.09 6.68 8.37
C TYR A 10 16.71 7.94 8.97
N LYS A 11 17.79 8.45 8.36
CA LYS A 11 18.41 9.71 8.77
C LYS A 11 17.53 10.90 8.39
N VAL A 12 16.96 10.89 7.19
CA VAL A 12 16.01 11.90 6.73
C VAL A 12 14.82 11.98 7.68
N PHE A 13 14.28 10.85 8.11
CA PHE A 13 13.21 10.78 9.11
C PHE A 13 13.62 11.35 10.47
N SER A 14 14.81 10.96 10.95
CA SER A 14 15.29 11.39 12.27
C SER A 14 15.60 12.89 12.31
N ASP A 15 16.15 13.44 11.23
CA ASP A 15 16.38 14.88 11.10
C ASP A 15 15.05 15.64 11.04
N ALA A 16 14.06 15.16 10.27
CA ALA A 16 12.73 15.75 10.20
C ALA A 16 12.00 15.70 11.54
N ALA A 17 12.10 14.59 12.26
CA ALA A 17 11.58 14.47 13.62
C ALA A 17 12.22 15.50 14.57
N ARG A 18 13.54 15.72 14.45
CA ARG A 18 14.24 16.76 15.23
C ARG A 18 13.73 18.17 14.89
N PHE A 19 13.51 18.50 13.62
CA PHE A 19 12.94 19.80 13.25
C PHE A 19 11.56 20.02 13.91
N VAL A 20 10.71 19.01 13.86
CA VAL A 20 9.39 19.05 14.52
C VAL A 20 9.51 19.24 16.03
N THR A 21 10.47 18.58 16.70
CA THR A 21 10.71 18.81 18.14
C THR A 21 11.17 20.23 18.49
N GLN A 22 11.69 20.97 17.51
CA GLN A 22 12.14 22.35 17.66
C GLN A 22 11.07 23.37 17.23
N GLY A 23 9.84 22.91 16.92
CA GLY A 23 8.76 23.77 16.42
C GLY A 23 8.95 24.19 14.96
N GLU A 24 9.85 23.51 14.22
CA GLU A 24 10.15 23.81 12.83
C GLU A 24 9.48 22.84 11.85
N SER A 25 9.39 23.25 10.58
CA SER A 25 8.88 22.39 9.51
C SER A 25 9.79 21.17 9.29
N PRO A 26 9.24 19.92 9.22
CA PRO A 26 10.02 18.73 8.90
C PRO A 26 10.67 18.81 7.52
N TYR A 27 10.11 19.63 6.61
CA TYR A 27 10.58 19.81 5.25
C TYR A 27 11.83 20.69 5.14
N LYS A 28 12.25 21.37 6.21
CA LYS A 28 13.59 21.96 6.30
C LYS A 28 14.69 20.90 6.13
N ARG A 29 14.39 19.63 6.42
CA ARG A 29 15.24 18.53 6.01
C ARG A 29 15.09 18.32 4.51
N ALA A 30 16.14 18.67 3.76
CA ALA A 30 16.25 18.35 2.34
C ALA A 30 15.86 16.89 2.07
N THR A 31 15.18 16.62 0.96
CA THR A 31 14.72 15.28 0.54
C THR A 31 13.74 14.58 1.49
N TYR A 32 13.18 15.26 2.50
CA TYR A 32 12.03 14.72 3.22
C TYR A 32 10.79 14.80 2.31
N ARG A 33 10.26 13.64 1.90
CA ARG A 33 9.14 13.50 0.93
C ARG A 33 7.97 12.70 1.48
N TYR A 34 7.82 12.71 2.81
CA TYR A 34 6.86 11.92 3.57
C TYR A 34 5.86 12.84 4.28
N THR A 35 4.76 12.30 4.81
CA THR A 35 3.83 13.08 5.63
C THR A 35 4.52 13.58 6.91
N PRO A 36 4.17 14.75 7.47
CA PRO A 36 4.67 15.18 8.77
C PRO A 36 4.28 14.20 9.89
N LEU A 37 3.21 13.43 9.72
CA LEU A 37 2.77 12.43 10.70
C LEU A 37 3.88 11.40 11.01
N LEU A 38 4.69 11.02 10.02
CA LEU A 38 5.84 10.14 10.24
C LEU A 38 6.94 10.84 11.07
N ALA A 39 7.20 12.12 10.83
CA ALA A 39 8.16 12.89 11.63
C ALA A 39 7.70 13.01 13.10
N TYR A 40 6.42 13.33 13.32
CA TYR A 40 5.82 13.35 14.67
C TYR A 40 5.92 12.00 15.38
N LEU A 41 5.59 10.92 14.68
CA LEU A 41 5.68 9.54 15.21
C LEU A 41 7.11 9.16 15.62
N LEU A 42 8.12 9.76 14.97
CA LEU A 42 9.53 9.49 15.20
C LEU A 42 10.23 10.52 16.10
N THR A 43 9.51 11.47 16.69
CA THR A 43 10.08 12.38 17.71
C THR A 43 10.79 11.66 18.87
N PRO A 44 10.40 10.43 19.30
CA PRO A 44 11.17 9.70 20.29
C PRO A 44 12.58 9.27 19.83
N ASN A 45 12.92 9.37 18.53
CA ASN A 45 14.30 9.25 18.07
C ASN A 45 15.22 10.30 18.70
N THR A 46 14.68 11.48 19.02
CA THR A 46 15.41 12.58 19.68
C THR A 46 15.33 12.47 21.20
N TYR A 47 14.14 12.17 21.75
CA TYR A 47 13.93 12.20 23.21
C TYR A 47 14.33 10.93 23.95
N ILE A 48 14.22 9.75 23.31
CA ILE A 48 14.45 8.46 23.96
C ILE A 48 15.73 7.82 23.43
N HIS A 49 15.76 7.48 22.15
CA HIS A 49 16.92 6.80 21.55
C HIS A 49 16.90 6.90 20.02
N LYS A 50 18.06 7.14 19.40
CA LYS A 50 18.21 7.31 17.94
C LYS A 50 17.68 6.14 17.11
N SER A 51 17.60 4.94 17.68
CA SER A 51 17.08 3.73 17.01
C SER A 51 15.60 3.44 17.29
N PHE A 52 14.87 4.30 18.01
CA PHE A 52 13.46 4.06 18.35
C PHE A 52 12.61 3.70 17.13
N GLY A 53 12.73 4.46 16.03
CA GLY A 53 12.00 4.19 14.79
C GLY A 53 12.30 2.82 14.19
N LYS A 54 13.54 2.31 14.30
CA LYS A 54 13.87 0.95 13.85
C LYS A 54 13.10 -0.10 14.64
N PHE A 55 13.00 0.05 15.96
CA PHE A 55 12.19 -0.85 16.80
C PHE A 55 10.71 -0.76 16.44
N LEU A 56 10.20 0.44 16.17
CA LEU A 56 8.82 0.63 15.72
C LEU A 56 8.55 -0.09 14.39
N PHE A 57 9.46 0.00 13.42
CA PHE A 57 9.29 -0.65 12.12
C PHE A 57 9.41 -2.18 12.20
N VAL A 58 10.32 -2.70 13.02
CA VAL A 58 10.42 -4.14 13.31
C VAL A 58 9.18 -4.64 14.05
N LEU A 59 8.63 -3.86 14.99
CA LEU A 59 7.36 -4.19 15.64
C LEU A 59 6.23 -4.26 14.61
N ALA A 60 6.22 -3.37 13.61
CA ALA A 60 5.25 -3.44 12.53
C ALA A 60 5.39 -4.72 11.68
N ASP A 61 6.61 -5.24 11.47
CA ASP A 61 6.79 -6.56 10.83
C ASP A 61 6.12 -7.69 11.63
N ILE A 62 6.28 -7.68 12.95
CA ILE A 62 5.66 -8.65 13.84
C ILE A 62 4.13 -8.55 13.74
N ILE A 63 3.59 -7.32 13.77
CA ILE A 63 2.16 -7.06 13.60
C ILE A 63 1.67 -7.59 12.25
N VAL A 64 2.39 -7.37 11.15
CA VAL A 64 2.06 -7.94 9.83
C VAL A 64 2.01 -9.46 9.89
N GLY A 65 3.03 -10.12 10.47
CA GLY A 65 3.05 -11.58 10.62
C GLY A 65 1.86 -12.11 11.42
N VAL A 66 1.52 -11.47 12.54
CA VAL A 66 0.35 -11.82 13.36
C VAL A 66 -0.95 -11.63 12.58
N LEU A 67 -1.09 -10.53 11.84
CA LEU A 67 -2.27 -10.26 11.01
C LEU A 67 -2.42 -11.28 9.88
N ILE A 68 -1.33 -11.66 9.21
CA ILE A 68 -1.34 -12.72 8.20
C ILE A 68 -1.90 -14.01 8.81
N TYR A 69 -1.34 -14.45 9.94
CA TYR A 69 -1.80 -15.64 10.65
C TYR A 69 -3.30 -15.55 11.00
N ARG A 70 -3.74 -14.44 11.63
CA ARG A 70 -5.14 -14.25 12.03
C ARG A 70 -6.09 -14.25 10.85
N ILE A 71 -5.74 -13.57 9.75
CA ILE A 71 -6.55 -13.52 8.53
C ILE A 71 -6.66 -14.92 7.92
N LEU A 72 -5.57 -15.69 7.87
CA LEU A 72 -5.59 -17.06 7.33
C LEU A 72 -6.47 -17.99 8.16
N CYS A 73 -6.38 -17.93 9.49
CA CYS A 73 -7.25 -18.70 10.39
C CYS A 73 -8.72 -18.31 10.22
N LEU A 74 -9.04 -17.01 10.09
CA LEU A 74 -10.41 -16.54 9.82
C LEU A 74 -10.95 -17.04 8.47
N ARG A 75 -10.07 -17.34 7.52
CA ARG A 75 -10.42 -17.93 6.21
C ARG A 75 -10.49 -19.45 6.25
N GLY A 76 -10.43 -20.08 7.43
CA GLY A 76 -10.60 -21.51 7.63
C GLY A 76 -9.31 -22.32 7.48
N LEU A 77 -8.14 -21.68 7.38
CA LEU A 77 -6.88 -22.41 7.30
C LEU A 77 -6.47 -22.97 8.67
N HIS A 78 -6.01 -24.23 8.69
CA HIS A 78 -5.50 -24.87 9.89
C HIS A 78 -4.32 -24.11 10.50
N ASP A 79 -4.27 -24.07 11.83
CA ASP A 79 -3.31 -23.30 12.63
C ASP A 79 -1.85 -23.45 12.17
N GLN A 80 -1.36 -24.69 12.10
CA GLN A 80 0.01 -24.99 11.66
C GLN A 80 0.33 -24.44 10.25
N LYS A 81 -0.62 -24.52 9.31
CA LYS A 81 -0.41 -24.00 7.95
C LYS A 81 -0.38 -22.47 7.96
N ALA A 82 -1.24 -21.83 8.76
CA ALA A 82 -1.23 -20.38 8.91
C ALA A 82 0.10 -19.86 9.49
N VAL A 83 0.71 -20.61 10.43
CA VAL A 83 2.06 -20.30 10.96
C VAL A 83 3.11 -20.36 9.86
N TYR A 84 3.12 -21.40 9.02
CA TYR A 84 4.08 -21.50 7.91
C TYR A 84 3.96 -20.34 6.92
N TYR A 85 2.73 -19.93 6.57
CA TYR A 85 2.54 -18.78 5.69
C TYR A 85 2.93 -17.45 6.36
N SER A 86 2.66 -17.28 7.65
CA SER A 86 3.15 -16.11 8.40
C SER A 86 4.68 -16.05 8.42
N ALA A 87 5.35 -17.20 8.52
CA ALA A 87 6.80 -17.29 8.47
C ALA A 87 7.39 -16.84 7.11
N ILE A 88 6.64 -16.94 5.99
CA ILE A 88 7.07 -16.40 4.70
C ILE A 88 7.31 -14.89 4.77
N TRP A 89 6.59 -14.16 5.63
CA TRP A 89 6.84 -12.74 5.87
C TRP A 89 7.95 -12.53 6.90
N LEU A 90 7.79 -13.13 8.10
CA LEU A 90 8.66 -12.85 9.25
C LEU A 90 10.10 -13.31 9.06
N LEU A 91 10.31 -14.41 8.31
CA LEU A 91 11.62 -14.97 8.02
C LEU A 91 12.15 -14.51 6.65
N ASN A 92 11.49 -13.56 6.00
CA ASN A 92 11.96 -13.04 4.72
C ASN A 92 13.17 -12.11 4.94
N PRO A 93 14.35 -12.45 4.40
CA PRO A 93 15.55 -11.64 4.59
C PRO A 93 15.45 -10.25 3.95
N VAL A 94 14.61 -10.07 2.92
CA VAL A 94 14.38 -8.75 2.29
C VAL A 94 13.58 -7.87 3.25
N VAL A 95 12.48 -8.39 3.81
CA VAL A 95 11.64 -7.68 4.78
C VAL A 95 12.46 -7.30 6.01
N ALA A 96 13.13 -8.28 6.62
CA ALA A 96 13.93 -8.06 7.81
C ALA A 96 15.01 -6.99 7.58
N ASN A 97 15.72 -7.02 6.46
CA ASN A 97 16.74 -6.02 6.17
C ASN A 97 16.18 -4.61 5.91
N ILE A 98 15.05 -4.48 5.22
CA ILE A 98 14.48 -3.15 4.94
C ILE A 98 14.04 -2.48 6.25
N SER A 99 13.37 -3.21 7.13
CA SER A 99 12.86 -2.67 8.40
C SER A 99 13.97 -2.38 9.41
N THR A 100 14.91 -3.30 9.63
CA THR A 100 15.99 -3.12 10.62
C THR A 100 16.98 -2.03 10.21
N ARG A 101 17.11 -1.75 8.92
CA ARG A 101 17.87 -0.59 8.42
C ARG A 101 17.15 0.74 8.65
N GLY A 102 15.85 0.72 8.95
CA GLY A 102 15.07 1.87 9.38
C GLY A 102 14.10 2.42 8.34
N ASN A 103 13.57 1.58 7.46
CA ASN A 103 12.51 2.00 6.54
C ASN A 103 11.11 1.75 7.14
N ALA A 104 10.15 2.64 6.84
CA ALA A 104 8.80 2.63 7.40
C ALA A 104 7.78 1.75 6.65
N GLU A 105 8.14 1.04 5.58
CA GLU A 105 7.18 0.31 4.74
C GLU A 105 6.36 -0.76 5.49
N SER A 106 6.93 -1.42 6.51
CA SER A 106 6.19 -2.39 7.34
C SER A 106 5.05 -1.77 8.12
N LEU A 107 5.19 -0.50 8.52
CA LEU A 107 4.13 0.25 9.19
C LEU A 107 2.94 0.42 8.25
N LEU A 108 3.18 0.68 6.96
CA LEU A 108 2.13 0.74 5.94
C LEU A 108 1.48 -0.64 5.75
N GLY A 109 2.30 -1.69 5.63
CA GLY A 109 1.81 -3.07 5.55
C GLY A 109 0.90 -3.44 6.72
N ALA A 110 1.28 -3.06 7.95
CA ALA A 110 0.48 -3.29 9.15
C ALA A 110 -0.86 -2.53 9.09
N MET A 111 -0.88 -1.25 8.69
CA MET A 111 -2.11 -0.47 8.56
C MET A 111 -3.06 -1.06 7.51
N VAL A 112 -2.54 -1.49 6.36
CA VAL A 112 -3.32 -2.12 5.29
C VAL A 112 -3.92 -3.44 5.75
N LEU A 113 -3.09 -4.34 6.29
CA LEU A 113 -3.59 -5.64 6.74
C LEU A 113 -4.53 -5.54 7.94
N LEU A 114 -4.30 -4.59 8.85
CA LEU A 114 -5.19 -4.37 9.99
C LEU A 114 -6.54 -3.82 9.53
N THR A 115 -6.55 -2.95 8.51
CA THR A 115 -7.78 -2.52 7.83
C THR A 115 -8.54 -3.73 7.28
N LEU A 116 -7.88 -4.59 6.50
CA LEU A 116 -8.50 -5.78 5.93
C LEU A 116 -9.00 -6.75 7.02
N TYR A 117 -8.21 -6.97 8.07
CA TYR A 117 -8.60 -7.78 9.22
C TYR A 117 -9.86 -7.23 9.90
N TRP A 118 -9.93 -5.92 10.17
CA TRP A 118 -11.10 -5.29 10.77
C TRP A 118 -12.33 -5.32 9.87
N VAL A 119 -12.17 -5.25 8.54
CA VAL A 119 -13.27 -5.50 7.60
C VAL A 119 -13.77 -6.95 7.73
N LEU A 120 -12.88 -7.94 7.82
CA LEU A 120 -13.29 -9.34 8.00
C LEU A 120 -14.05 -9.56 9.30
N VAL A 121 -13.56 -9.02 10.42
CA VAL A 121 -14.21 -9.16 11.74
C VAL A 121 -15.34 -8.15 11.98
N LYS A 122 -15.85 -7.51 10.92
CA LYS A 122 -16.98 -6.55 10.95
C LYS A 122 -16.77 -5.32 11.85
N LYS A 123 -15.52 -4.97 12.18
CA LYS A 123 -15.14 -3.71 12.86
C LYS A 123 -15.04 -2.56 11.87
N PHE A 124 -16.17 -2.28 11.24
CA PHE A 124 -16.28 -1.39 10.08
C PHE A 124 -15.79 0.04 10.33
N PHE A 125 -16.19 0.66 11.45
CA PHE A 125 -15.82 2.04 11.75
C PHE A 125 -14.30 2.19 11.96
N ALA A 126 -13.71 1.28 12.74
CA ALA A 126 -12.26 1.26 12.97
C ALA A 126 -11.48 1.01 11.67
N ALA A 127 -11.94 0.09 10.82
CA ALA A 127 -11.36 -0.13 9.49
C ALA A 127 -11.40 1.13 8.62
N SER A 128 -12.53 1.85 8.63
CA SER A 128 -12.69 3.05 7.79
C SER A 128 -11.75 4.17 8.23
N ILE A 129 -11.61 4.40 9.54
CA ILE A 129 -10.67 5.38 10.09
C ILE A 129 -9.24 5.01 9.72
N LEU A 130 -8.83 3.77 10.00
CA LEU A 130 -7.46 3.33 9.75
C LEU A 130 -7.11 3.35 8.25
N TYR A 131 -8.07 3.01 7.39
CA TYR A 131 -7.89 3.15 5.95
C TYR A 131 -7.58 4.60 5.57
N GLY A 132 -8.36 5.56 6.07
CA GLY A 132 -8.11 6.99 5.85
C GLY A 132 -6.74 7.45 6.34
N ILE A 133 -6.31 6.98 7.53
CA ILE A 133 -4.96 7.23 8.07
C ILE A 133 -3.89 6.65 7.14
N SER A 134 -4.07 5.41 6.65
CA SER A 134 -3.10 4.75 5.79
C SER A 134 -2.89 5.49 4.46
N VAL A 135 -3.96 5.99 3.85
CA VAL A 135 -3.92 6.77 2.60
C VAL A 135 -3.29 8.16 2.82
N HIS A 136 -3.52 8.77 3.99
CA HIS A 136 -2.82 9.99 4.36
C HIS A 136 -1.31 9.73 4.54
N PHE A 137 -0.97 8.64 5.23
CA PHE A 137 0.41 8.28 5.55
C PHE A 137 1.25 8.04 4.29
N LYS A 138 0.67 7.39 3.29
CA LYS A 138 1.22 7.23 1.94
C LYS A 138 0.06 7.09 0.98
N ILE A 139 0.14 7.70 -0.21
CA ILE A 139 -1.04 7.75 -1.09
C ILE A 139 -1.43 6.39 -1.69
N TYR A 140 -0.49 5.46 -1.85
CA TYR A 140 -0.72 4.22 -2.63
C TYR A 140 -1.88 3.31 -2.12
N PRO A 141 -2.20 3.19 -0.81
CA PRO A 141 -3.33 2.38 -0.36
C PRO A 141 -4.67 2.84 -0.93
N VAL A 142 -4.75 4.06 -1.52
CA VAL A 142 -5.96 4.56 -2.21
C VAL A 142 -6.47 3.58 -3.27
N ILE A 143 -5.57 2.78 -3.87
CA ILE A 143 -5.93 1.79 -4.90
C ILE A 143 -6.88 0.73 -4.35
N TYR A 144 -6.87 0.47 -3.05
CA TYR A 144 -7.73 -0.50 -2.38
C TYR A 144 -9.17 -0.01 -2.18
N ALA A 145 -9.46 1.27 -2.46
CA ALA A 145 -10.82 1.81 -2.36
C ALA A 145 -11.78 1.00 -3.23
N VAL A 146 -11.38 0.68 -4.46
CA VAL A 146 -12.22 -0.04 -5.42
C VAL A 146 -12.60 -1.44 -4.91
N PRO A 147 -11.66 -2.36 -4.60
CA PRO A 147 -12.04 -3.69 -4.14
C PRO A 147 -12.68 -3.66 -2.74
N LEU A 148 -12.34 -2.72 -1.86
CA LEU A 148 -13.05 -2.54 -0.58
C LEU A 148 -14.52 -2.18 -0.80
N LEU A 149 -14.83 -1.29 -1.74
CA LEU A 149 -16.22 -0.96 -2.08
C LEU A 149 -16.93 -2.14 -2.73
N VAL A 150 -16.28 -2.91 -3.60
CA VAL A 150 -16.86 -4.13 -4.18
C VAL A 150 -17.19 -5.16 -3.09
N LEU A 151 -16.31 -5.32 -2.09
CA LEU A 151 -16.50 -6.22 -0.96
C LEU A 151 -17.63 -5.77 -0.02
N LEU A 152 -17.81 -4.47 0.19
CA LEU A 152 -18.82 -3.88 1.07
C LEU A 152 -20.23 -3.86 0.45
N ASP A 153 -20.60 -4.93 -0.24
CA ASP A 153 -21.97 -5.14 -0.69
C ASP A 153 -22.84 -5.53 0.51
N ASP A 154 -23.94 -4.83 0.79
CA ASP A 154 -24.73 -5.05 2.02
C ASP A 154 -25.26 -6.48 2.13
N GLU A 155 -25.68 -7.06 1.00
CA GLU A 155 -26.19 -8.44 0.98
C GLU A 155 -25.10 -9.47 1.32
N ASP A 156 -23.89 -9.29 0.81
CA ASP A 156 -22.76 -10.20 1.02
C ASP A 156 -22.07 -9.94 2.37
N TYR A 157 -21.92 -8.66 2.74
CA TYR A 157 -21.14 -8.24 3.89
C TYR A 157 -21.92 -8.38 5.19
N TRP A 158 -23.19 -7.98 5.23
CA TRP A 158 -24.03 -8.15 6.43
C TRP A 158 -24.79 -9.48 6.44
N GLY A 159 -24.70 -10.28 5.37
CA GLY A 159 -25.45 -11.53 5.25
C GLY A 159 -26.95 -11.28 5.10
N LEU A 160 -27.36 -10.11 4.59
CA LEU A 160 -28.76 -9.69 4.46
C LEU A 160 -29.44 -10.28 3.21
N ARG A 161 -28.80 -11.23 2.51
CA ARG A 161 -29.28 -11.82 1.26
C ARG A 161 -30.73 -12.29 1.41
N ARG A 162 -31.66 -11.50 0.86
CA ARG A 162 -33.07 -11.90 0.77
C ARG A 162 -33.15 -13.03 -0.24
N LYS A 163 -33.71 -14.18 0.15
CA LYS A 163 -34.09 -15.27 -0.77
C LYS A 163 -35.16 -14.76 -1.75
N GLY A 164 -34.74 -14.03 -2.78
CA GLY A 164 -35.55 -13.64 -3.91
C GLY A 164 -35.08 -14.36 -5.16
N LYS A 165 -36.00 -14.88 -5.98
CA LYS A 165 -35.69 -15.45 -7.31
C LYS A 165 -34.88 -14.43 -8.10
N GLU A 166 -33.64 -14.79 -8.46
CA GLU A 166 -32.86 -14.06 -9.46
C GLU A 166 -33.68 -14.04 -10.75
N ARG A 167 -34.27 -12.88 -11.07
CA ARG A 167 -34.91 -12.69 -12.38
C ARG A 167 -33.80 -12.61 -13.41
N GLU A 168 -33.87 -13.44 -14.45
CA GLU A 168 -33.03 -13.31 -15.64
C GLU A 168 -33.23 -11.90 -16.21
N HIS A 169 -32.22 -11.05 -16.02
CA HIS A 169 -32.21 -9.71 -16.58
C HIS A 169 -31.43 -9.72 -17.88
N ASP A 170 -32.01 -9.12 -18.92
CA ASP A 170 -31.33 -8.82 -20.16
C ASP A 170 -30.12 -7.89 -19.88
N ARG A 171 -28.91 -8.44 -20.05
CA ARG A 171 -27.63 -7.78 -19.74
C ARG A 171 -27.33 -6.59 -20.66
N ASN A 172 -28.06 -6.46 -21.78
CA ASN A 172 -27.89 -5.38 -22.75
C ASN A 172 -28.78 -4.17 -22.47
N SER A 173 -29.69 -4.25 -21.49
CA SER A 173 -30.59 -3.14 -21.18
C SER A 173 -29.89 -2.03 -20.38
N LEU A 174 -30.06 -0.76 -20.80
CA LEU A 174 -29.64 0.40 -20.02
C LEU A 174 -30.22 0.38 -18.59
N LYS A 175 -31.44 -0.16 -18.43
CA LYS A 175 -32.11 -0.33 -17.12
C LYS A 175 -31.38 -1.31 -16.20
N TYR A 176 -30.70 -2.32 -16.77
CA TYR A 176 -29.88 -3.26 -15.99
C TYR A 176 -28.63 -2.57 -15.45
N TRP A 177 -27.94 -1.80 -16.29
CA TRP A 177 -26.75 -1.04 -15.88
C TRP A 177 -27.08 0.07 -14.88
N THR A 178 -28.15 0.84 -15.10
CA THR A 178 -28.57 1.86 -14.13
C THR A 178 -29.03 1.24 -12.81
N GLY A 179 -29.79 0.14 -12.85
CA GLY A 179 -30.16 -0.61 -11.66
C GLY A 179 -28.95 -1.16 -10.88
N LYS A 180 -27.90 -1.61 -11.60
CA LYS A 180 -26.65 -2.08 -11.00
C LYS A 180 -25.86 -0.94 -10.34
N VAL A 181 -25.80 0.23 -10.97
CA VAL A 181 -25.16 1.43 -10.39
C VAL A 181 -25.91 1.92 -9.16
N VAL A 182 -27.25 1.96 -9.20
CA VAL A 182 -28.06 2.36 -8.04
C VAL A 182 -27.88 1.39 -6.87
N ARG A 183 -27.85 0.08 -7.12
CA ARG A 183 -27.53 -0.93 -6.09
C ARG A 183 -26.08 -0.85 -5.62
N PHE A 184 -25.18 -0.34 -6.46
CA PHE A 184 -23.80 -0.11 -6.05
C PHE A 184 -23.71 0.98 -4.97
N VAL A 185 -24.59 1.97 -5.00
CA VAL A 185 -24.71 3.00 -3.97
C VAL A 185 -25.50 2.44 -2.79
N ASN A 186 -24.78 1.97 -1.76
CA ASN A 186 -25.40 1.46 -0.53
C ASN A 186 -24.92 2.23 0.72
N PRO A 187 -25.70 2.24 1.82
CA PRO A 187 -25.34 2.98 3.03
C PRO A 187 -23.99 2.58 3.64
N THR A 188 -23.60 1.30 3.58
CA THR A 188 -22.31 0.84 4.10
C THR A 188 -21.14 1.42 3.30
N ARG A 189 -21.19 1.38 1.97
CA ARG A 189 -20.20 2.00 1.08
C ARG A 189 -20.12 3.50 1.31
N ILE A 190 -21.26 4.20 1.38
CA ILE A 190 -21.29 5.64 1.65
C ILE A 190 -20.63 5.95 3.01
N LYS A 191 -21.00 5.24 4.07
CA LYS A 191 -20.39 5.43 5.40
C LYS A 191 -18.89 5.18 5.39
N PHE A 192 -18.43 4.17 4.64
CA PHE A 192 -17.00 3.85 4.52
C PHE A 192 -16.25 5.00 3.86
N VAL A 193 -16.76 5.47 2.72
CA VAL A 193 -16.18 6.58 1.94
C VAL A 193 -16.17 7.87 2.75
N LEU A 194 -17.29 8.23 3.38
CA LEU A 194 -17.39 9.47 4.17
C LEU A 194 -16.47 9.43 5.39
N THR A 195 -16.39 8.29 6.10
CA THR A 195 -15.54 8.17 7.28
C THR A 195 -14.06 8.18 6.90
N SER A 196 -13.64 7.33 5.95
CA SER A 196 -12.24 7.25 5.52
C SER A 196 -11.78 8.50 4.80
N GLY A 197 -12.60 9.05 3.90
CA GLY A 197 -12.37 10.31 3.21
C GLY A 197 -12.33 11.49 4.19
N GLY A 198 -13.24 11.54 5.15
CA GLY A 198 -13.25 12.56 6.20
C GLY A 198 -11.96 12.56 7.03
N VAL A 199 -11.49 11.39 7.45
CA VAL A 199 -10.19 11.26 8.16
C VAL A 199 -9.03 11.69 7.27
N PHE A 200 -9.00 11.25 6.01
CA PHE A 200 -7.96 11.64 5.05
C PHE A 200 -7.92 13.17 4.86
N PHE A 201 -9.05 13.81 4.57
CA PHE A 201 -9.12 15.25 4.35
C PHE A 201 -8.86 16.05 5.62
N LEU A 202 -9.31 15.57 6.79
CA LEU A 202 -9.03 16.21 8.07
C LEU A 202 -7.52 16.22 8.37
N LEU A 203 -6.84 15.07 8.24
CA LEU A 203 -5.39 15.00 8.45
C LEU A 203 -4.64 15.87 7.44
N ASN A 204 -5.03 15.84 6.18
CA ASN A 204 -4.46 16.73 5.16
C ASN A 204 -4.70 18.21 5.49
N GLY A 205 -5.89 18.58 5.96
CA GLY A 205 -6.23 19.94 6.38
C GLY A 205 -5.40 20.40 7.57
N ILE A 206 -5.20 19.53 8.58
CA ILE A 206 -4.33 19.82 9.72
C ILE A 206 -2.88 20.03 9.26
N MET A 207 -2.34 19.14 8.42
CA MET A 207 -0.95 19.26 7.95
C MET A 207 -0.77 20.47 7.03
N TYR A 208 -1.76 20.80 6.19
CA TYR A 208 -1.75 22.00 5.37
C TYR A 208 -1.84 23.28 6.23
N TYR A 209 -2.64 23.28 7.29
CA TYR A 209 -2.70 24.40 8.23
C TYR A 209 -1.35 24.64 8.91
N LEU A 210 -0.63 23.58 9.28
CA LEU A 210 0.67 23.68 9.96
C LEU A 210 1.83 24.05 9.03
N TYR A 211 1.84 23.54 7.79
CA TYR A 211 3.01 23.61 6.89
C TYR A 211 2.72 24.20 5.51
N SER A 212 1.49 24.63 5.25
CA SER A 212 1.07 25.31 4.02
C SER A 212 1.38 24.51 2.74
N LEU A 213 1.79 25.19 1.67
CA LEU A 213 2.10 24.59 0.37
C LEU A 213 3.31 23.64 0.41
N GLU A 214 4.22 23.80 1.37
CA GLU A 214 5.39 22.94 1.53
C GLU A 214 4.96 21.47 1.74
N PHE A 215 3.93 21.24 2.57
CA PHE A 215 3.33 19.93 2.79
C PHE A 215 2.82 19.30 1.48
N LEU A 216 1.98 20.02 0.73
CA LEU A 216 1.39 19.47 -0.50
C LEU A 216 2.45 19.17 -1.55
N ASN A 217 3.43 20.08 -1.70
CA ASN A 217 4.52 19.94 -2.65
C ASN A 217 5.37 18.72 -2.33
N GLU A 218 5.84 18.60 -1.09
CA GLU A 218 6.83 17.59 -0.74
C GLU A 218 6.23 16.21 -0.46
N THR A 219 5.00 16.13 0.08
CA THR A 219 4.34 14.85 0.37
C THR A 219 3.64 14.25 -0.84
N TYR A 220 3.04 15.04 -1.74
CA TYR A 220 2.23 14.52 -2.85
C TYR A 220 2.70 14.97 -4.23
N LEU A 221 2.77 16.27 -4.50
CA LEU A 221 2.99 16.78 -5.86
C LEU A 221 4.38 16.41 -6.42
N TYR A 222 5.39 16.35 -5.56
CA TYR A 222 6.74 15.90 -5.92
C TYR A 222 6.71 14.52 -6.58
N HIS A 223 5.87 13.58 -6.12
CA HIS A 223 5.82 12.23 -6.67
C HIS A 223 5.21 12.19 -8.08
N VAL A 224 4.39 13.18 -8.46
CA VAL A 224 3.81 13.29 -9.80
C VAL A 224 4.86 13.69 -10.84
N THR A 225 5.85 14.50 -10.45
CA THR A 225 6.92 14.98 -11.35
C THR A 225 8.23 14.22 -11.20
N ARG A 226 8.44 13.49 -10.08
CA ARG A 226 9.67 12.72 -9.80
C ARG A 226 10.07 11.82 -10.96
N LYS A 227 11.35 11.88 -11.33
CA LYS A 227 12.02 10.92 -12.22
C LYS A 227 13.22 10.34 -11.48
N ASP A 228 13.52 9.08 -11.73
CA ASP A 228 14.69 8.43 -11.16
C ASP A 228 15.41 7.63 -12.24
N HIS A 229 16.60 8.08 -12.60
CA HIS A 229 17.46 7.43 -13.61
C HIS A 229 18.53 6.55 -12.97
N ARG A 230 18.53 6.41 -11.63
CA ARG A 230 19.49 5.58 -10.90
C ARG A 230 18.72 4.56 -10.06
N HIS A 231 19.19 3.31 -10.03
CA HIS A 231 18.64 2.27 -9.16
C HIS A 231 17.09 2.15 -9.20
N ASN A 232 16.52 2.23 -10.40
CA ASN A 232 15.09 2.23 -10.64
C ASN A 232 14.69 0.93 -11.35
N PHE A 233 13.93 0.07 -10.67
CA PHE A 233 13.44 -1.21 -11.19
C PHE A 233 12.22 -1.06 -12.12
N SER A 234 11.83 0.17 -12.45
CA SER A 234 10.68 0.46 -13.29
C SER A 234 10.89 0.01 -14.73
N LEU A 235 9.83 -0.44 -15.40
CA LEU A 235 9.82 -0.64 -16.85
C LEU A 235 10.21 0.62 -17.63
N TRP A 236 9.99 1.79 -17.04
CA TRP A 236 10.31 3.09 -17.64
C TRP A 236 11.79 3.49 -17.46
N PHE A 237 12.59 2.74 -16.71
CA PHE A 237 13.96 3.10 -16.36
C PHE A 237 14.81 3.44 -17.59
N TYR A 238 14.90 2.54 -18.56
CA TYR A 238 15.76 2.73 -19.73
C TYR A 238 15.34 3.94 -20.57
N TYR A 239 14.03 4.12 -20.73
CA TYR A 239 13.48 5.29 -21.42
C TYR A 239 13.79 6.60 -20.67
N ILE A 240 13.56 6.64 -19.35
CA ILE A 240 13.86 7.81 -18.50
C ILE A 240 15.36 8.11 -18.51
N TYR A 241 16.20 7.08 -18.50
CA TYR A 241 17.66 7.22 -18.56
C TYR A 241 18.11 7.88 -19.86
N LEU A 242 17.63 7.41 -21.02
CA LEU A 242 17.98 7.99 -22.32
C LEU A 242 17.42 9.40 -22.55
N THR A 243 16.30 9.74 -21.90
CA THR A 243 15.59 11.00 -22.12
C THR A 243 15.67 11.97 -20.94
N PHE A 244 16.58 11.73 -19.98
CA PHE A 244 16.64 12.46 -18.72
C PHE A 244 16.80 13.97 -18.93
N ASP A 245 17.73 14.38 -19.79
CA ASP A 245 18.01 15.79 -20.08
C ASP A 245 17.14 16.38 -21.21
N ILE A 246 16.55 15.52 -22.03
CA ILE A 246 15.81 15.92 -23.25
C ILE A 246 14.32 16.15 -22.94
N SER A 247 13.74 15.35 -22.05
CA SER A 247 12.30 15.37 -21.80
C SER A 247 11.94 16.19 -20.54
N LYS A 248 11.64 17.48 -20.70
CA LYS A 248 10.89 18.25 -19.66
C LYS A 248 9.38 18.03 -19.72
N SER A 249 8.92 17.21 -20.66
CA SER A 249 7.50 17.06 -21.02
C SER A 249 6.66 16.40 -19.92
N SER A 250 5.67 17.15 -19.41
CA SER A 250 4.59 16.69 -18.52
C SER A 250 3.70 15.61 -19.16
N ILE A 251 3.62 15.60 -20.51
CA ILE A 251 2.79 14.66 -21.28
C ILE A 251 3.26 13.22 -21.08
N MET A 252 4.58 12.98 -20.99
CA MET A 252 5.12 11.64 -20.73
C MET A 252 4.80 11.14 -19.32
N ALA A 253 4.81 12.04 -18.33
CA ALA A 253 4.40 11.70 -16.97
C ALA A 253 2.91 11.30 -16.93
N LEU A 254 2.06 11.98 -17.71
CA LEU A 254 0.65 11.63 -17.86
C LEU A 254 0.44 10.29 -18.60
N LEU A 255 1.18 10.06 -19.68
CA LEU A 255 1.11 8.82 -20.47
C LEU A 255 1.55 7.58 -19.69
N ALA A 256 2.48 7.71 -18.75
CA ALA A 256 2.85 6.61 -17.85
C ALA A 256 1.78 6.34 -16.77
N PHE A 257 1.05 7.37 -16.35
CA PHE A 257 0.11 7.31 -15.22
C PHE A 257 -1.28 6.80 -15.61
N LEU A 258 -1.77 7.13 -16.82
CA LEU A 258 -3.10 6.71 -17.28
C LEU A 258 -3.25 5.19 -17.41
N PRO A 259 -2.33 4.46 -18.07
CA PRO A 259 -2.40 3.00 -18.14
C PRO A 259 -2.33 2.35 -16.76
N GLN A 260 -1.52 2.92 -15.85
CA GLN A 260 -1.38 2.44 -14.48
C GLN A 260 -2.70 2.58 -13.70
N ILE A 261 -3.36 3.75 -13.74
CA ILE A 261 -4.67 3.93 -13.10
C ILE A 261 -5.71 2.99 -13.72
N GLY A 262 -5.73 2.91 -15.06
CA GLY A 262 -6.67 2.07 -15.80
C GLY A 262 -6.59 0.61 -15.38
N ILE A 263 -5.39 0.02 -15.41
CA ILE A 263 -5.18 -1.39 -15.07
C ILE A 263 -5.45 -1.66 -13.58
N VAL A 264 -4.98 -0.79 -12.67
CA VAL A 264 -5.19 -0.96 -11.23
C VAL A 264 -6.68 -0.86 -10.86
N THR A 265 -7.41 0.08 -11.47
CA THR A 265 -8.86 0.21 -11.27
C THR A 265 -9.59 -1.01 -11.81
N LEU A 266 -9.26 -1.45 -13.03
CA LEU A 266 -9.87 -2.63 -13.65
C LEU A 266 -9.67 -3.88 -12.80
N LEU A 267 -8.45 -4.13 -12.33
CA LEU A 267 -8.15 -5.27 -11.46
C LEU A 267 -8.95 -5.23 -10.16
N GLY A 268 -9.14 -4.05 -9.56
CA GLY A 268 -9.98 -3.87 -8.38
C GLY A 268 -11.46 -4.20 -8.62
N ILE A 269 -11.99 -3.83 -9.79
CA ILE A 269 -13.39 -4.14 -10.17
C ILE A 269 -13.55 -5.64 -10.44
N VAL A 270 -12.65 -6.22 -11.25
CA VAL A 270 -12.74 -7.62 -11.71
C VAL A 270 -12.56 -8.60 -10.56
N PHE A 271 -11.57 -8.35 -9.68
CA PHE A 271 -11.21 -9.28 -8.62
C PHE A 271 -11.75 -8.89 -7.24
N GLY A 272 -12.44 -7.75 -7.10
CA GLY A 272 -12.80 -7.18 -5.79
C GLY A 272 -13.64 -8.06 -4.85
N LYS A 273 -14.28 -9.13 -5.36
CA LYS A 273 -14.94 -10.15 -4.54
C LYS A 273 -13.94 -11.04 -3.77
N ASP A 274 -12.74 -11.27 -4.32
CA ASP A 274 -11.58 -11.76 -3.58
C ASP A 274 -10.65 -10.59 -3.24
N ILE A 275 -10.95 -9.95 -2.11
CA ILE A 275 -10.24 -8.73 -1.66
C ILE A 275 -8.73 -8.93 -1.54
N PHE A 276 -8.27 -10.10 -1.09
CA PHE A 276 -6.83 -10.35 -0.89
C PHE A 276 -6.12 -10.50 -2.22
N PHE A 277 -6.71 -11.26 -3.15
CA PHE A 277 -6.18 -11.36 -4.50
C PHE A 277 -6.21 -10.00 -5.22
N ALA A 278 -7.33 -9.27 -5.14
CA ALA A 278 -7.48 -7.94 -5.72
C ALA A 278 -6.41 -6.97 -5.20
N CYS A 279 -6.26 -6.84 -3.89
CA CYS A 279 -5.22 -5.98 -3.29
C CYS A 279 -3.82 -6.40 -3.74
N PHE A 280 -3.52 -7.71 -3.79
CA PHE A 280 -2.21 -8.18 -4.26
C PHE A 280 -1.95 -7.77 -5.72
N VAL A 281 -2.85 -8.12 -6.64
CA VAL A 281 -2.63 -7.84 -8.07
C VAL A 281 -2.67 -6.34 -8.39
N GLN A 282 -3.50 -5.57 -7.70
CA GLN A 282 -3.50 -4.10 -7.79
C GLN A 282 -2.17 -3.52 -7.35
N THR A 283 -1.62 -3.98 -6.23
CA THR A 283 -0.34 -3.49 -5.70
C THR A 283 0.81 -3.89 -6.61
N PHE A 284 0.81 -5.14 -7.07
CA PHE A 284 1.82 -5.65 -7.98
C PHE A 284 1.83 -4.88 -9.30
N ALA A 285 0.66 -4.67 -9.91
CA ALA A 285 0.52 -3.84 -11.12
C ALA A 285 0.90 -2.38 -10.85
N PHE A 286 0.48 -1.81 -9.71
CA PHE A 286 0.85 -0.45 -9.32
C PHE A 286 2.37 -0.28 -9.25
N VAL A 287 3.09 -1.22 -8.64
CA VAL A 287 4.56 -1.14 -8.53
C VAL A 287 5.24 -1.32 -9.89
N ILE A 288 4.82 -2.29 -10.71
CA ILE A 288 5.43 -2.56 -12.03
C ILE A 288 5.26 -1.38 -12.99
N TYR A 289 4.06 -0.81 -13.06
CA TYR A 289 3.76 0.29 -13.98
C TYR A 289 4.18 1.66 -13.42
N ASN A 290 4.68 1.73 -12.18
CA ASN A 290 5.19 2.98 -11.63
C ASN A 290 6.45 3.42 -12.36
N LYS A 291 6.58 4.72 -12.65
CA LYS A 291 7.77 5.35 -13.25
C LYS A 291 9.02 5.28 -12.36
N VAL A 292 8.84 5.17 -11.04
CA VAL A 292 9.93 5.00 -10.07
C VAL A 292 9.61 3.81 -9.20
N CYS A 293 10.49 2.82 -9.21
CA CYS A 293 10.38 1.60 -8.42
C CYS A 293 11.69 1.37 -7.68
N THR A 294 11.65 1.46 -6.36
CA THR A 294 12.77 1.12 -5.47
C THR A 294 12.49 -0.20 -4.77
N SER A 295 13.51 -0.86 -4.24
CA SER A 295 13.35 -2.18 -3.56
C SER A 295 12.36 -2.15 -2.39
N GLN A 296 12.21 -1.00 -1.74
CA GLN A 296 11.24 -0.78 -0.66
C GLN A 296 9.80 -1.06 -1.11
N TYR A 297 9.46 -0.78 -2.36
CA TYR A 297 8.08 -0.94 -2.88
C TYR A 297 7.67 -2.42 -2.94
N PHE A 298 8.63 -3.34 -2.96
CA PHE A 298 8.35 -4.77 -2.96
C PHE A 298 7.62 -5.22 -1.69
N MET A 299 7.85 -4.53 -0.57
CA MET A 299 7.16 -4.81 0.68
C MET A 299 5.64 -4.72 0.58
N TRP A 300 5.13 -3.85 -0.30
CA TRP A 300 3.68 -3.61 -0.41
C TRP A 300 2.91 -4.82 -0.94
N TYR A 301 3.48 -5.58 -1.88
CA TYR A 301 2.84 -6.79 -2.39
C TYR A 301 3.34 -8.06 -1.68
N ILE A 302 4.58 -8.06 -1.16
CA ILE A 302 5.11 -9.20 -0.39
C ILE A 302 4.29 -9.43 0.89
N CYS A 303 3.77 -8.39 1.56
CA CYS A 303 2.94 -8.56 2.76
C CYS A 303 1.57 -9.22 2.47
N LEU A 304 1.08 -9.10 1.23
CA LEU A 304 -0.17 -9.70 0.76
C LEU A 304 0.03 -11.11 0.20
N PHE A 305 1.25 -11.45 -0.22
CA PHE A 305 1.56 -12.71 -0.90
C PHE A 305 1.20 -13.97 -0.08
N PRO A 306 1.49 -14.06 1.24
CA PRO A 306 1.09 -15.20 2.07
C PRO A 306 -0.43 -15.44 2.12
N LEU A 307 -1.24 -14.41 1.88
CA LEU A 307 -2.70 -14.50 1.91
C LEU A 307 -3.27 -15.14 0.64
N ILE A 308 -2.55 -15.12 -0.47
CA ILE A 308 -3.04 -15.59 -1.78
C ILE A 308 -2.38 -16.90 -2.22
N ILE A 309 -1.21 -17.24 -1.70
CA ILE A 309 -0.48 -18.43 -2.12
C ILE A 309 -1.26 -19.73 -1.78
N GLN A 310 -2.10 -19.73 -0.75
CA GLN A 310 -2.91 -20.91 -0.42
C GLN A 310 -3.96 -21.26 -1.49
N SER A 311 -4.40 -20.28 -2.28
CA SER A 311 -5.40 -20.48 -3.34
C SER A 311 -4.79 -20.78 -4.70
N THR A 312 -3.45 -20.91 -4.78
CA THR A 312 -2.77 -21.19 -6.04
C THR A 312 -2.71 -22.69 -6.34
N THR A 313 -2.82 -23.04 -7.61
CA THR A 313 -2.53 -24.39 -8.13
C THR A 313 -1.07 -24.54 -8.60
N ILE A 314 -0.26 -23.49 -8.43
CA ILE A 314 1.15 -23.48 -8.86
C ILE A 314 1.94 -24.52 -8.07
N LYS A 315 2.53 -25.49 -8.80
CA LYS A 315 3.50 -26.43 -8.22
C LYS A 315 4.81 -25.70 -7.93
N PHE A 316 5.16 -25.62 -6.64
CA PHE A 316 6.31 -24.84 -6.16
C PHE A 316 7.62 -25.23 -6.84
N PHE A 317 7.97 -26.52 -6.90
CA PHE A 317 9.29 -26.96 -7.37
C PHE A 317 9.59 -26.66 -8.85
N TYR A 318 8.57 -26.55 -9.71
CA TYR A 318 8.79 -26.26 -11.13
C TYR A 318 8.55 -24.78 -11.41
N LYS A 319 7.28 -24.39 -11.36
CA LYS A 319 6.85 -23.04 -11.75
C LYS A 319 7.18 -22.02 -10.67
N GLY A 320 7.01 -22.37 -9.39
CA GLY A 320 7.32 -21.46 -8.29
C GLY A 320 8.81 -21.10 -8.21
N LEU A 321 9.68 -22.11 -8.27
CA LEU A 321 11.14 -21.94 -8.23
C LEU A 321 11.64 -21.14 -9.44
N PHE A 322 11.12 -21.45 -10.64
CA PHE A 322 11.41 -20.68 -11.84
C PHE A 322 10.98 -19.22 -11.70
N MET A 323 9.76 -18.95 -11.23
CA MET A 323 9.27 -17.58 -11.01
C MET A 323 10.11 -16.84 -9.97
N LEU A 324 10.52 -17.51 -8.89
CA LEU A 324 11.38 -16.93 -7.86
C LEU A 324 12.76 -16.59 -8.42
N PHE A 325 13.40 -17.51 -9.14
CA PHE A 325 14.69 -17.26 -9.78
C PHE A 325 14.61 -16.20 -10.87
N ALA A 326 13.53 -16.15 -11.65
CA ALA A 326 13.30 -15.08 -12.62
C ALA A 326 13.14 -13.72 -11.92
N TRP A 327 12.40 -13.66 -10.81
CA TRP A 327 12.23 -12.45 -10.01
C TRP A 327 13.52 -11.97 -9.35
N ILE A 328 14.35 -12.90 -8.83
CA ILE A 328 15.68 -12.58 -8.28
C ILE A 328 16.63 -12.16 -9.41
N GLY A 329 16.67 -12.90 -10.52
CA GLY A 329 17.53 -12.61 -11.67
C GLY A 329 17.25 -11.24 -12.28
N GLY A 330 15.97 -10.87 -12.39
CA GLY A 330 15.57 -9.53 -12.83
C GLY A 330 16.02 -8.40 -11.90
N GLN A 331 16.29 -8.68 -10.62
CA GLN A 331 16.84 -7.68 -9.69
C GLN A 331 18.35 -7.56 -9.83
N VAL A 332 19.07 -8.67 -10.03
CA VAL A 332 20.53 -8.66 -10.20
C VAL A 332 20.95 -7.86 -11.43
N ILE A 333 20.17 -7.91 -12.52
CA ILE A 333 20.45 -7.17 -13.76
C ILE A 333 20.29 -5.65 -13.60
N ASN A 334 19.56 -5.19 -12.58
CA ASN A 334 19.26 -3.77 -12.32
C ASN A 334 20.12 -3.14 -11.21
N ILE A 335 21.08 -3.89 -10.64
CA ILE A 335 22.12 -3.40 -9.72
C ILE A 335 23.34 -3.02 -10.54
#